data_AF-S4PZW6-F1
#
_entry.id   AF-S4PZW6-F1
#
_cell.length_a   1.000
_cell.length_b   1.000
_cell.length_c   1.000
_cell.angle_alpha   90.00
_cell.angle_beta   90.00
_cell.angle_gamma   90.00
#
_symmetry.space_group_name_H-M   'P 1'
#
loop_
_entity.id
_entity.type
_entity.pdbx_description
1 polymer ?
#
loop_
_entity_poly.entity_id
_entity_poly.type
_entity_poly.pdbx_seq_one_letter_code
_entity_poly.pdbx_strand_id
1 'polypeptide(L)' 'CHCTARYTGNNCEVDAGDPCASQPCQNDARCVEDSRGDYTCICPLHYHGTYCELEESLDPQCVAQPCRNNG' A
#
# COMPACT_ATOMS: atom_id res chain seq x y z
N CYS A 1 18.64 -18.21 -13.57
CA CYS A 1 17.43 -18.89 -13.03
C CYS A 1 16.22 -17.98 -13.19
N HIS A 2 15.05 -18.54 -13.47
CA HIS A 2 13.80 -17.82 -13.22
C HIS A 2 13.40 -18.09 -11.77
N CYS A 3 13.59 -17.12 -10.89
CA CYS A 3 13.21 -17.27 -9.49
C CYS A 3 11.69 -17.18 -9.34
N THR A 4 11.13 -17.96 -8.43
CA THR A 4 9.76 -17.76 -7.95
C THR A 4 9.69 -16.47 -7.15
N ALA A 5 8.50 -15.85 -7.11
CA ALA A 5 8.16 -14.63 -6.36
C ALA A 5 8.97 -14.37 -5.07
N ARG A 6 9.10 -15.39 -4.24
CA ARG A 6 9.71 -15.34 -2.91
C ARG A 6 11.23 -15.30 -2.86
N TYR A 7 11.91 -15.55 -3.97
CA TYR A 7 13.34 -15.78 -3.99
C TYR A 7 14.02 -14.81 -4.97
N THR A 8 15.13 -14.23 -4.52
CA THR A 8 15.93 -13.26 -5.27
C THR A 8 17.40 -13.72 -5.29
N GLY A 9 18.26 -13.00 -6.02
CA GLY A 9 19.67 -13.37 -6.20
C GLY A 9 19.95 -14.08 -7.53
N ASN A 10 21.23 -14.20 -7.88
CA ASN A 10 21.66 -14.78 -9.17
C ASN A 10 21.23 -16.25 -9.32
N ASN A 11 21.12 -16.95 -8.19
CA ASN A 11 20.75 -18.35 -8.08
C ASN A 11 19.46 -18.58 -7.27
N CYS A 12 18.65 -17.53 -7.02
CA CYS A 12 17.44 -17.61 -6.20
C CYS A 12 17.70 -18.07 -4.76
N GLU A 13 18.88 -17.76 -4.23
CA GLU A 13 19.35 -18.18 -2.91
C GLU A 13 18.86 -17.28 -1.77
N VAL A 14 18.40 -16.07 -2.10
CA VAL A 14 17.94 -15.09 -1.12
C VAL A 14 16.43 -15.21 -0.97
N ASP A 15 15.98 -15.80 0.13
CA ASP A 15 14.56 -15.76 0.52
C ASP A 15 14.20 -14.32 0.94
N ALA A 16 13.28 -13.69 0.21
CA ALA A 16 12.81 -12.34 0.51
C ALA A 16 11.96 -12.28 1.79
N GLY A 17 11.51 -13.43 2.30
CA GLY A 17 10.63 -13.50 3.46
C GLY A 17 9.22 -13.00 3.15
N ASP A 18 8.32 -13.07 4.15
CA ASP A 18 6.93 -12.62 3.98
C ASP A 18 6.88 -11.09 4.01
N PRO A 19 6.53 -10.42 2.89
CA PRO A 19 6.50 -8.97 2.86
C PRO A 19 5.43 -8.39 3.81
N CYS A 20 4.42 -9.19 4.17
CA CYS A 20 3.40 -8.80 5.13
C CYS A 20 3.78 -9.08 6.59
N ALA A 21 4.86 -9.83 6.87
CA ALA A 21 5.25 -10.17 8.25
C ALA A 21 5.63 -8.94 9.09
N SER A 22 6.13 -7.89 8.45
CA SER A 22 6.49 -6.62 9.10
C SER A 22 5.28 -5.71 9.36
N GLN A 23 4.07 -6.13 8.99
CA GLN A 23 2.83 -5.34 9.09
C GLN A 23 2.98 -3.93 8.50
N PRO A 24 3.32 -3.81 7.20
CA PRO A 24 3.60 -2.51 6.59
C PRO A 24 2.36 -1.63 6.42
N CYS A 25 1.16 -2.23 6.38
CA CYS A 25 -0.09 -1.51 6.16
C CYS A 25 -0.64 -0.92 7.48
N GLN A 26 -1.11 0.32 7.43
CA GLN A 26 -1.66 1.05 8.58
C GLN A 26 -3.20 1.05 8.59
N ASN A 27 -3.79 1.56 9.67
CA ASN A 27 -5.23 1.81 9.78
C ASN A 27 -6.10 0.58 9.49
N ASP A 28 -5.73 -0.58 10.05
CA ASP A 28 -6.43 -1.87 9.85
C ASP A 28 -6.52 -2.33 8.38
N ALA A 29 -5.62 -1.84 7.51
CA ALA A 29 -5.54 -2.28 6.13
C ALA A 29 -5.05 -3.72 5.99
N ARG A 30 -5.55 -4.41 4.97
CA ARG A 30 -5.20 -5.81 4.69
C ARG A 30 -3.98 -5.88 3.77
N CYS A 31 -2.87 -6.42 4.27
CA CYS A 31 -1.71 -6.73 3.43
C CYS A 31 -1.98 -7.97 2.57
N VAL A 32 -1.69 -7.88 1.28
CA VAL A 32 -1.81 -8.99 0.32
C VAL A 32 -0.54 -9.08 -0.49
N GLU A 33 0.13 -10.23 -0.40
CA GLU A 33 1.26 -10.55 -1.26
C GLU A 33 0.80 -10.86 -2.69
N ASP A 34 1.56 -10.38 -3.68
CA ASP A 34 1.32 -10.62 -5.09
C ASP A 34 2.09 -11.85 -5.62
N SER A 35 1.80 -12.24 -6.86
CA SER A 35 2.48 -13.38 -7.50
C SER A 35 3.94 -13.11 -7.89
N ARG A 36 4.47 -11.91 -7.62
CA ARG A 36 5.84 -11.49 -7.91
C ARG A 36 6.70 -11.40 -6.65
N GLY A 37 6.09 -11.54 -5.46
CA GLY A 37 6.77 -11.47 -4.16
C GLY A 37 6.78 -10.06 -3.58
N ASP A 38 6.07 -9.14 -4.22
CA ASP A 38 5.77 -7.83 -3.67
C ASP A 38 4.48 -7.92 -2.85
N TYR A 39 4.11 -6.82 -2.20
CA TYR A 39 2.86 -6.71 -1.45
C TYR A 39 2.10 -5.46 -1.82
N THR A 40 0.79 -5.49 -1.57
CA THR A 40 -0.09 -4.34 -1.72
C THR A 40 -1.02 -4.28 -0.51
N CYS A 41 -1.22 -3.07 0.01
CA CYS A 41 -2.16 -2.81 1.08
C CYS A 41 -3.56 -2.53 0.50
N ILE A 42 -4.55 -3.30 0.94
CA ILE A 42 -5.95 -3.05 0.63
C ILE A 42 -6.51 -2.14 1.73
N CYS A 43 -6.71 -0.88 1.36
CA CYS A 43 -7.13 0.15 2.30
C CYS A 43 -8.62 0.02 2.67
N PRO A 44 -8.98 0.28 3.94
CA PRO A 44 -10.36 0.44 4.35
C PRO A 44 -10.98 1.71 3.76
N LEU A 45 -12.30 1.82 3.90
CA LEU A 45 -13.04 3.00 3.45
C LEU A 45 -12.48 4.26 4.14
N HIS A 46 -12.26 5.31 3.35
CA HIS A 46 -11.64 6.58 3.78
C HIS A 46 -10.15 6.52 4.09
N TYR A 47 -9.42 5.50 3.62
CA TYR A 47 -7.97 5.47 3.66
C TYR A 47 -7.36 5.26 2.27
N HIS A 48 -6.21 5.87 2.05
CA HIS A 48 -5.44 5.77 0.81
C HIS A 48 -3.94 5.94 1.07
N GLY A 49 -3.13 5.87 0.02
CA GLY A 49 -1.66 5.84 0.10
C GLY A 49 -1.13 4.42 -0.04
N THR A 50 0.20 4.28 -0.17
CA THR A 50 0.85 2.99 -0.40
C THR A 50 0.66 2.05 0.80
N TYR A 51 0.62 2.62 2.00
CA TYR A 51 0.47 1.91 3.26
C TYR A 51 -0.88 2.16 3.92
N CYS A 52 -1.83 2.77 3.19
CA CYS A 52 -3.11 3.22 3.74
C CYS A 52 -2.95 4.20 4.90
N GLU A 53 -1.88 5.00 4.86
CA GLU A 53 -1.48 5.95 5.90
C GLU A 53 -2.22 7.28 5.83
N LEU A 54 -2.87 7.58 4.71
CA LEU A 54 -3.59 8.82 4.48
C LEU A 54 -5.09 8.57 4.70
N GLU A 55 -5.70 9.34 5.60
CA GLU A 55 -7.15 9.34 5.77
C GLU A 55 -7.77 10.31 4.77
N GLU A 56 -8.59 9.80 3.86
CA GLU A 56 -9.46 10.63 3.03
C GLU A 56 -10.55 11.21 3.94
N SER A 57 -10.36 12.46 4.36
CA SER A 57 -11.43 13.16 5.05
C SER A 57 -12.62 13.26 4.11
N LEU A 58 -13.72 12.60 4.47
CA LEU A 58 -15.03 12.80 3.84
C LEU A 58 -15.58 14.22 4.00
N ASP A 59 -14.79 15.16 4.56
CA ASP A 59 -15.23 16.51 4.79
C ASP A 59 -15.50 17.19 3.44
N PRO A 60 -16.79 17.44 3.10
CA PRO A 60 -17.15 18.11 1.86
C PRO A 60 -16.56 19.52 1.77
N GLN A 61 -16.10 20.09 2.89
CA GLN A 61 -15.44 21.39 2.94
C GLN A 61 -14.02 21.38 2.39
N CYS A 62 -13.39 20.22 2.21
CA CYS A 62 -12.06 20.10 1.58
C CYS A 62 -12.10 19.72 0.09
N VAL A 63 -13.23 19.22 -0.42
CA VAL A 63 -13.41 18.90 -1.85
C VAL A 63 -13.94 20.09 -2.65
N ALA A 64 -14.68 20.97 -1.98
CA ALA A 64 -15.03 22.26 -2.55
C ALA A 64 -13.81 23.17 -2.40
N GLN A 65 -13.04 23.38 -3.47
CA GLN A 65 -12.23 24.59 -3.61
C GLN A 65 -13.10 25.79 -3.20
N PRO A 66 -12.91 26.44 -2.04
CA PRO A 66 -13.64 27.65 -1.73
C PRO A 66 -12.88 28.81 -2.37
N CYS A 67 -12.63 28.72 -3.67
CA CYS A 67 -12.11 29.81 -4.48
C CYS A 67 -12.90 29.91 -5.79
N ARG A 68 -14.23 30.00 -5.69
CA ARG A 68 -14.99 30.74 -6.69
C ARG A 68 -14.83 32.23 -6.39
N ASN A 69 -13.89 32.87 -7.09
CA ASN A 69 -13.60 34.31 -7.12
C ASN A 69 -12.72 34.88 -5.99
N ASN A 70 -11.40 34.68 -6.13
CA ASN A 70 -10.32 35.61 -5.71
C ASN A 70 -10.23 35.99 -4.21
N GLY A 71 -9.83 35.03 -3.37
CA GLY A 71 -9.20 35.28 -2.07
C GLY A 71 -7.80 34.72 -2.04
#